data_AF-A0A1J0U0P7-F1
#
_entry.id   AF-A0A1J0U0P7-F1
#
_cell.length_a   1.000
_cell.length_b   1.000
_cell.length_c   1.000
_cell.angle_alpha   90.00
_cell.angle_beta   90.00
_cell.angle_gamma   90.00
#
_symmetry.space_group_name_H-M   'P 1'
#
loop_
_entity.id
_entity.type
_entity.pdbx_description
1 polymer ?
#
loop_
_entity_poly.entity_id
_entity_poly.type
_entity_poly.pdbx_seq_one_letter_code
_entity_poly.pdbx_strand_id
1 'polypeptide(L)'
;MKKLLSTLGVIAILGSTISNVIANDFYHKTLEQNNRSIKLWVIRRIQETNWFCVPTDIQMIFGYFNIARRQTQIYNDLGGVGENGLLINQNLVNYLNNNIRPVNQNINYGLVQIHTNFGHTRSEQLLFENYVYESLFNNHPVLFGYSIENDGHAILITGININENNPGETQYTYLEPADGAQMTFLGNEISNYIQTDGELVGFGEESDFNKDALQIAIENEKIDKNDISDNENHEVVRIQLDLTATTSATTTSQIRDTYQKLTLNEFNGEIYLFTWKKIVTDFSFNFDHLPNDIDKWVSPLIEIESAIEEIGGAHIDGHISAQVIFSHSSINHLILTLIIYVGGQCWLTGNWPHIWFMTGQILSFYKK
;
A
#
# COMPACT_ATOMS: atom_id res chain seq x y z
N MET A 1 19.42 37.31 27.93
CA MET A 1 20.80 36.79 27.73
C MET A 1 20.74 35.27 27.83
N LYS A 2 21.11 34.57 26.75
CA LYS A 2 22.27 33.64 26.70
C LYS A 2 22.24 32.59 27.82
N LYS A 3 21.89 31.33 27.56
CA LYS A 3 22.61 30.27 26.81
C LYS A 3 23.30 29.30 27.78
N LEU A 4 23.03 28.01 27.51
CA LEU A 4 23.94 26.86 27.51
C LEU A 4 24.28 26.13 28.83
N LEU A 5 23.93 24.83 28.79
CA LEU A 5 24.77 23.63 29.03
C LEU A 5 25.23 23.40 30.48
N SER A 6 25.33 22.19 31.01
CA SER A 6 25.35 20.82 30.47
C SER A 6 25.50 19.88 31.66
N THR A 7 24.87 18.70 31.62
CA THR A 7 25.48 17.37 31.86
C THR A 7 24.34 16.35 31.82
N LEU A 8 24.06 15.70 30.67
CA LEU A 8 24.67 14.45 30.21
C LEU A 8 24.63 13.34 31.28
N GLY A 9 23.41 12.84 31.53
CA GLY A 9 23.22 11.47 31.98
C GLY A 9 23.22 10.56 30.75
N VAL A 10 24.34 9.87 30.53
CA VAL A 10 24.47 8.81 29.55
C VAL A 10 23.58 7.65 29.98
N ILE A 11 22.44 7.46 29.31
CA ILE A 11 21.77 6.16 29.26
C ILE A 11 22.27 5.51 27.98
N ALA A 12 23.23 4.60 28.13
CA ALA A 12 23.58 3.65 27.12
C ALA A 12 22.37 2.74 26.89
N ILE A 13 21.58 3.02 25.85
CA ILE A 13 20.67 2.03 25.28
C ILE A 13 21.57 1.09 24.48
N LEU A 14 21.80 -0.09 25.08
CA LEU A 14 22.41 -1.24 24.42
C LEU A 14 21.62 -1.55 23.14
N GLY A 15 22.36 -1.81 22.07
CA GLY A 15 21.84 -1.81 20.71
C GLY A 15 20.69 -2.80 20.48
N SER A 16 19.61 -2.28 19.94
CA SER A 16 18.76 -3.00 19.00
C SER A 16 19.04 -2.40 17.62
N THR A 17 19.56 -3.25 16.74
CA THR A 17 19.66 -3.04 15.32
C THR A 17 18.28 -2.62 14.77
N ILE A 18 18.19 -1.40 14.22
CA ILE A 18 16.98 -0.90 13.58
C ILE A 18 16.89 -1.62 12.24
N SER A 19 16.10 -2.70 12.20
CA SER A 19 15.83 -3.43 10.96
C SER A 19 15.39 -2.44 9.88
N ASN A 20 16.26 -2.22 8.89
CA ASN A 20 15.98 -1.30 7.79
C ASN A 20 14.78 -1.85 7.02
N VAL A 21 13.66 -1.14 7.03
CA VAL A 21 12.64 -1.29 5.98
C VAL A 21 13.25 -0.76 4.70
N ILE A 22 13.56 -1.67 3.78
CA ILE A 22 13.84 -1.30 2.41
C ILE A 22 12.46 -1.08 1.76
N ALA A 23 11.92 0.14 1.88
CA ALA A 23 11.28 0.70 0.70
C ALA A 23 12.37 0.68 -0.37
N ASN A 24 12.09 0.17 -1.57
CA ASN A 24 13.09 0.12 -2.64
C ASN A 24 13.48 1.55 -3.08
N ASP A 25 14.27 2.22 -2.26
CA ASP A 25 14.92 3.50 -2.49
C ASP A 25 16.26 3.19 -3.15
N PHE A 26 16.23 2.99 -4.46
CA PHE A 26 17.44 3.08 -5.25
C PHE A 26 17.78 4.56 -5.47
N TYR A 27 18.84 5.00 -4.79
CA TYR A 27 19.36 6.37 -4.86
C TYR A 27 20.40 6.55 -5.99
N HIS A 28 20.33 7.75 -6.58
CA HIS A 28 21.28 8.48 -7.42
C HIS A 28 21.68 7.94 -8.81
N LYS A 29 21.12 8.64 -9.81
CA LYS A 29 21.94 9.24 -10.87
C LYS A 29 21.50 10.69 -11.07
N THR A 30 22.39 11.64 -10.77
CA THR A 30 22.26 13.04 -11.18
C THR A 30 22.18 13.07 -12.70
N LEU A 31 20.98 13.33 -13.21
CA LEU A 31 20.69 13.52 -14.63
C LEU A 31 19.83 14.78 -14.73
N GLU A 32 20.15 15.57 -15.75
CA GLU A 32 19.61 16.90 -16.04
C GLU A 32 18.10 17.01 -15.79
N GLN A 33 17.66 18.11 -15.18
CA GLN A 33 16.25 18.49 -15.02
C GLN A 33 15.58 18.61 -16.40
N ASN A 34 15.15 17.50 -16.96
CA ASN A 34 14.15 17.46 -18.00
C ASN A 34 12.79 17.51 -17.30
N ASN A 35 12.28 18.71 -17.02
CA ASN A 35 10.92 18.87 -16.46
C ASN A 35 9.91 18.22 -17.42
N ARG A 36 9.40 17.04 -17.05
CA ARG A 36 8.26 16.41 -17.72
C ARG A 36 6.99 17.13 -17.30
N SER A 37 6.63 18.16 -18.06
CA SER A 37 5.38 18.90 -17.87
C SER A 37 4.47 18.78 -19.08
N ILE A 38 3.21 18.46 -18.83
CA ILE A 38 2.14 18.40 -19.84
C ILE A 38 1.00 19.28 -19.37
N LYS A 39 0.42 20.05 -20.28
CA LYS A 39 -0.81 20.82 -20.02
C LYS A 39 -1.70 20.80 -21.25
N LEU A 40 -2.92 20.31 -21.08
CA LEU A 40 -3.98 20.32 -22.09
C LEU A 40 -4.80 21.59 -21.96
N TRP A 41 -5.16 22.18 -23.09
CA TRP A 41 -5.99 23.38 -23.15
C TRP A 41 -7.46 22.99 -23.23
N VAL A 42 -8.13 22.97 -22.08
CA VAL A 42 -9.56 22.64 -21.97
C VAL A 42 -10.37 23.92 -21.72
N ILE A 43 -11.50 24.06 -22.41
CA ILE A 43 -12.41 25.19 -22.20
C ILE A 43 -13.18 24.97 -20.90
N ARG A 44 -13.00 25.89 -19.95
CA ARG A 44 -13.61 25.86 -18.63
C ARG A 44 -15.13 25.93 -18.69
N ARG A 45 -15.80 25.23 -17.77
CA ARG A 45 -17.24 25.23 -17.55
C ARG A 45 -17.52 25.29 -16.05
N ILE A 46 -18.70 25.81 -15.71
CA ILE A 46 -19.20 25.90 -14.34
C ILE A 46 -20.43 25.00 -14.26
N GLN A 47 -20.58 24.26 -13.18
CA GLN A 47 -21.71 23.37 -12.96
C GLN A 47 -23.02 24.16 -12.82
N GLU A 48 -24.07 23.69 -13.49
CA GLU A 48 -25.39 24.34 -13.45
C GLU A 48 -26.09 24.15 -12.09
N THR A 49 -25.70 23.14 -11.31
CA THR A 49 -26.23 22.81 -9.99
C THR A 49 -25.21 21.99 -9.18
N ASN A 50 -25.43 21.84 -7.87
CA ASN A 50 -24.49 21.22 -6.92
C ASN A 50 -24.24 19.72 -7.18
N TRP A 51 -25.10 19.03 -7.91
CA TRP A 51 -24.94 17.61 -8.28
C TRP A 51 -24.37 17.40 -9.70
N PHE A 52 -23.88 18.46 -10.35
CA PHE A 52 -23.43 18.44 -11.76
C PHE A 52 -21.90 18.46 -11.94
N CYS A 53 -21.09 18.19 -10.91
CA CYS A 53 -19.63 18.11 -11.04
C CYS A 53 -19.20 17.15 -12.16
N VAL A 54 -19.64 15.88 -12.13
CA VAL A 54 -19.36 14.88 -13.16
C VAL A 54 -19.88 15.27 -14.56
N PRO A 55 -21.16 15.67 -14.76
CA PRO A 55 -21.61 16.21 -16.05
C PRO A 55 -20.81 17.39 -16.58
N THR A 56 -20.31 18.26 -15.70
CA THR A 56 -19.53 19.44 -16.06
C THR A 56 -18.15 19.04 -16.55
N ASP A 57 -17.48 18.14 -15.84
CA ASP A 57 -16.18 17.62 -16.27
C ASP A 57 -16.28 16.86 -17.58
N ILE A 58 -17.31 16.02 -17.75
CA ILE A 58 -17.59 15.35 -19.02
C ILE A 58 -17.86 16.37 -20.14
N GLN A 59 -18.62 17.44 -19.87
CA GLN A 59 -18.82 18.52 -20.85
C GLN A 59 -17.50 19.18 -21.25
N MET A 60 -16.60 19.40 -20.30
CA MET A 60 -15.26 19.93 -20.56
C MET A 60 -14.43 18.96 -21.43
N ILE A 61 -14.49 17.65 -21.17
CA ILE A 61 -13.88 16.61 -22.01
C ILE A 61 -14.45 16.65 -23.43
N PHE A 62 -15.77 16.67 -23.61
CA PHE A 62 -16.37 16.79 -24.95
C PHE A 62 -15.93 18.07 -25.66
N GLY A 63 -15.88 19.19 -24.95
CA GLY A 63 -15.42 20.47 -25.47
C GLY A 63 -13.98 20.42 -25.96
N TYR A 64 -13.08 19.71 -25.26
CA TYR A 64 -11.70 19.48 -25.69
C TYR A 64 -11.63 18.75 -27.04
N PHE A 65 -12.52 17.80 -27.28
CA PHE A 65 -12.64 17.09 -28.56
C PHE A 65 -13.53 17.82 -29.59
N ASN A 66 -13.88 19.09 -29.36
CA ASN A 66 -14.76 19.90 -30.22
C ASN A 66 -16.17 19.32 -30.41
N ILE A 67 -16.69 18.62 -29.40
CA ILE A 67 -18.04 18.05 -29.40
C ILE A 67 -18.92 18.89 -28.47
N ALA A 68 -20.06 19.35 -28.98
CA ALA A 68 -21.02 20.11 -28.18
C ALA A 68 -21.97 19.17 -27.43
N ARG A 69 -21.87 19.13 -26.09
CA ARG A 69 -22.81 18.46 -25.19
C ARG A 69 -23.20 19.39 -24.04
N ARG A 70 -24.44 19.28 -23.56
CA ARG A 70 -24.94 20.03 -22.40
C ARG A 70 -24.88 19.15 -21.14
N GLN A 71 -24.67 19.76 -19.98
CA GLN A 71 -24.59 19.06 -18.70
C GLN A 71 -25.88 18.27 -18.43
N THR A 72 -27.05 18.90 -18.63
CA THR A 72 -28.37 18.23 -18.53
C THR A 72 -28.53 17.03 -19.45
N GLN A 73 -27.98 17.07 -20.67
CA GLN A 73 -28.03 15.93 -21.58
C GLN A 73 -27.16 14.79 -21.04
N ILE A 74 -25.92 15.09 -20.64
CA ILE A 74 -25.00 14.10 -20.08
C ILE A 74 -25.60 13.47 -18.82
N TYR A 75 -26.18 14.28 -17.94
CA TYR A 75 -26.85 13.84 -16.72
C TYR A 75 -27.96 12.84 -17.00
N ASN A 76 -28.84 13.15 -17.95
CA ASN A 76 -29.95 12.26 -18.32
C ASN A 76 -29.47 11.00 -19.05
N ASP A 77 -28.48 11.11 -19.94
CA ASP A 77 -27.92 9.99 -20.70
C ASP A 77 -27.27 8.95 -19.76
N LEU A 78 -26.69 9.41 -18.65
CA LEU A 78 -26.06 8.57 -17.62
C LEU A 78 -27.02 8.13 -16.51
N GLY A 79 -28.32 8.39 -16.67
CA GLY A 79 -29.36 7.92 -15.76
C GLY A 79 -29.45 8.69 -14.45
N GLY A 80 -29.04 9.95 -14.42
CA GLY A 80 -29.23 10.84 -13.27
C GLY A 80 -30.71 10.96 -12.88
N VAL A 81 -31.00 10.91 -11.58
CA VAL A 81 -32.36 10.98 -11.04
C VAL A 81 -32.41 11.98 -9.88
N GLY A 82 -33.26 13.00 -10.01
CA GLY A 82 -33.49 13.99 -8.96
C GLY A 82 -32.25 14.85 -8.68
N GLU A 83 -32.01 15.12 -7.41
CA GLU A 83 -30.91 15.96 -6.89
C GLU A 83 -29.70 15.11 -6.43
N ASN A 84 -29.43 14.00 -7.11
CA ASN A 84 -28.30 13.12 -6.81
C ASN A 84 -27.17 13.30 -7.83
N GLY A 85 -25.92 13.31 -7.37
CA GLY A 85 -24.76 13.29 -8.26
C GLY A 85 -24.69 12.01 -9.10
N LEU A 86 -23.94 12.06 -10.21
CA LEU A 86 -23.60 10.85 -10.95
C LEU A 86 -22.41 10.14 -10.30
N LEU A 87 -22.46 8.82 -10.29
CA LEU A 87 -21.31 7.99 -9.90
C LEU A 87 -20.36 7.81 -11.09
N ILE A 88 -19.06 7.83 -10.83
CA ILE A 88 -18.06 7.44 -11.82
C ILE A 88 -18.00 5.91 -11.86
N ASN A 89 -18.32 5.34 -13.01
CA ASN A 89 -18.37 3.88 -13.17
C ASN A 89 -18.15 3.50 -14.64
N GLN A 90 -18.20 2.18 -14.92
CA GLN A 90 -17.98 1.68 -16.26
C GLN A 90 -19.03 2.18 -17.29
N ASN A 91 -20.26 2.52 -16.87
CA ASN A 91 -21.26 3.09 -17.78
C ASN A 91 -20.84 4.48 -18.26
N LEU A 92 -20.24 5.30 -17.39
CA LEU A 92 -19.67 6.59 -17.76
C LEU A 92 -18.52 6.42 -18.76
N VAL A 93 -17.60 5.49 -18.49
CA VAL A 93 -16.48 5.20 -19.40
C VAL A 93 -16.97 4.74 -20.76
N ASN A 94 -17.96 3.83 -20.79
CA ASN A 94 -18.62 3.40 -22.03
C ASN A 94 -19.29 4.58 -22.74
N TYR A 95 -19.90 5.52 -22.02
CA TYR A 95 -20.51 6.72 -22.58
C TYR A 95 -19.46 7.62 -23.26
N LEU A 96 -18.33 7.90 -22.61
CA LEU A 96 -17.22 8.66 -23.20
C LEU A 96 -16.70 7.96 -24.46
N ASN A 97 -16.37 6.68 -24.32
CA ASN A 97 -15.83 5.87 -25.41
C ASN A 97 -16.81 5.67 -26.56
N ASN A 98 -18.12 5.78 -26.38
CA ASN A 98 -19.10 5.67 -27.46
C ASN A 98 -19.39 7.00 -28.16
N ASN A 99 -19.25 8.13 -27.44
CA ASN A 99 -19.67 9.44 -27.93
C ASN A 99 -18.51 10.34 -28.37
N ILE A 100 -17.26 10.02 -28.03
CA ILE A 100 -16.09 10.76 -28.47
C ILE A 100 -15.45 10.04 -29.67
N ARG A 101 -15.49 10.69 -30.83
CA ARG A 101 -15.02 10.15 -32.12
C ARG A 101 -14.26 11.21 -32.95
N PRO A 102 -13.15 11.78 -32.44
CA PRO A 102 -12.30 12.68 -33.22
C PRO A 102 -11.75 11.99 -34.47
N VAL A 103 -11.53 12.79 -35.52
CA VAL A 103 -10.96 12.31 -36.77
C VAL A 103 -9.51 11.89 -36.54
N ASN A 104 -9.16 10.67 -36.94
CA ASN A 104 -7.80 10.09 -36.86
C ASN A 104 -7.25 9.88 -35.44
N GLN A 105 -8.10 9.75 -34.43
CA GLN A 105 -7.69 9.42 -33.06
C GLN A 105 -8.59 8.32 -32.51
N ASN A 106 -7.98 7.28 -31.95
CA ASN A 106 -8.70 6.28 -31.18
C ASN A 106 -8.88 6.82 -29.76
N ILE A 107 -10.12 6.84 -29.28
CA ILE A 107 -10.44 7.16 -27.89
C ILE A 107 -10.47 5.87 -27.09
N ASN A 108 -9.76 5.87 -25.97
CA ASN A 108 -9.68 4.73 -25.09
C ASN A 108 -9.61 5.20 -23.64
N TYR A 109 -10.74 5.64 -23.10
CA TYR A 109 -10.87 5.89 -21.67
C TYR A 109 -11.00 4.57 -20.91
N GLY A 110 -10.26 4.44 -19.82
CA GLY A 110 -10.38 3.39 -18.81
C GLY A 110 -10.96 3.92 -17.51
N LEU A 111 -11.38 2.99 -16.64
CA LEU A 111 -11.71 3.28 -15.25
C LEU A 111 -10.61 2.68 -14.38
N VAL A 112 -10.20 3.41 -13.36
CA VAL A 112 -9.37 2.92 -12.27
C VAL A 112 -10.09 3.20 -10.97
N GLN A 113 -10.21 2.17 -10.15
CA GLN A 113 -10.67 2.28 -8.77
C GLN A 113 -9.47 2.53 -7.86
N ILE A 114 -9.61 3.49 -6.95
CA ILE A 114 -8.61 3.83 -5.95
C ILE A 114 -9.15 3.44 -4.59
N HIS A 115 -8.38 2.67 -3.83
CA HIS A 115 -8.77 2.23 -2.50
C HIS A 115 -8.77 3.36 -1.46
N THR A 116 -9.46 3.11 -0.35
CA THR A 116 -9.45 3.96 0.85
C THR A 116 -8.03 4.31 1.32
N ASN A 117 -7.83 5.57 1.70
CA ASN A 117 -6.54 6.09 2.20
C ASN A 117 -5.38 6.03 1.19
N PHE A 118 -5.66 5.98 -0.12
CA PHE A 118 -4.60 6.00 -1.12
C PHE A 118 -3.82 7.32 -1.15
N GLY A 119 -2.53 7.25 -1.48
CA GLY A 119 -1.65 8.41 -1.69
C GLY A 119 -0.79 8.76 -0.47
N HIS A 120 -0.82 7.93 0.57
CA HIS A 120 0.05 8.08 1.74
C HIS A 120 1.48 7.60 1.49
N THR A 121 1.66 6.66 0.57
CA THR A 121 2.97 6.10 0.25
C THR A 121 3.56 6.69 -1.02
N ARG A 122 4.90 6.66 -1.12
CA ARG A 122 5.61 7.07 -2.33
C ARG A 122 5.22 6.22 -3.55
N SER A 123 4.97 4.92 -3.37
CA SER A 123 4.56 4.00 -4.43
C SER A 123 3.21 4.38 -5.01
N GLU A 124 2.22 4.64 -4.16
CA GLU A 124 0.88 5.11 -4.58
C GLU A 124 0.97 6.47 -5.29
N GLN A 125 1.77 7.40 -4.77
CA GLN A 125 2.00 8.69 -5.41
C GLN A 125 2.60 8.53 -6.82
N LEU A 126 3.53 7.58 -7.01
CA LEU A 126 4.08 7.25 -8.33
C LEU A 126 3.06 6.57 -9.25
N LEU A 127 2.20 5.70 -8.74
CA LEU A 127 1.12 5.08 -9.53
C LEU A 127 0.16 6.15 -10.05
N PHE A 128 -0.26 7.08 -9.20
CA PHE A 128 -1.09 8.21 -9.58
C PHE A 128 -0.39 9.12 -10.60
N GLU A 129 0.87 9.48 -10.34
CA GLU A 129 1.70 10.30 -11.23
C GLU A 129 1.79 9.68 -12.64
N ASN A 130 2.14 8.39 -12.71
CA ASN A 130 2.29 7.67 -13.97
C ASN A 130 0.97 7.59 -14.73
N TYR A 131 -0.13 7.27 -14.05
CA TYR A 131 -1.45 7.21 -14.68
C TYR A 131 -1.86 8.56 -15.27
N VAL A 132 -1.73 9.64 -14.49
CA VAL A 132 -2.06 10.98 -14.97
C VAL A 132 -1.16 11.40 -16.11
N TYR A 133 0.16 11.16 -16.01
CA TYR A 133 1.11 11.48 -17.06
C TYR A 133 0.78 10.76 -18.37
N GLU A 134 0.60 9.45 -18.33
CA GLU A 134 0.26 8.63 -19.50
C GLU A 134 -1.05 9.09 -20.14
N SER A 135 -2.07 9.40 -19.33
CA SER A 135 -3.33 9.92 -19.83
C SER A 135 -3.16 11.26 -20.55
N LEU A 136 -2.49 12.22 -19.93
CA LEU A 136 -2.29 13.54 -20.52
C LEU A 136 -1.37 13.49 -21.74
N PHE A 137 -0.34 12.64 -21.73
CA PHE A 137 0.56 12.39 -22.87
C PHE A 137 -0.20 11.85 -24.08
N ASN A 138 -1.18 10.99 -23.84
CA ASN A 138 -2.07 10.47 -24.88
C ASN A 138 -3.26 11.39 -25.19
N ASN A 139 -3.22 12.67 -24.77
CA ASN A 139 -4.28 13.68 -25.00
C ASN A 139 -5.64 13.33 -24.40
N HIS A 140 -5.66 12.65 -23.24
CA HIS A 140 -6.88 12.38 -22.48
C HIS A 140 -6.83 13.16 -21.15
N PRO A 141 -7.64 14.22 -20.99
CA PRO A 141 -7.88 14.82 -19.67
C PRO A 141 -8.39 13.76 -18.70
N VAL A 142 -7.96 13.82 -17.43
CA VAL A 142 -8.30 12.81 -16.42
C VAL A 142 -9.41 13.33 -15.52
N LEU A 143 -10.54 12.63 -15.52
CA LEU A 143 -11.60 12.85 -14.53
C LEU A 143 -11.20 12.14 -13.24
N PHE A 144 -11.17 12.88 -12.14
CA PHE A 144 -10.84 12.35 -10.82
C PHE A 144 -12.02 12.58 -9.88
N GLY A 145 -12.69 11.49 -9.49
CA GLY A 145 -13.73 11.48 -8.47
C GLY A 145 -13.16 11.03 -7.13
N TYR A 146 -13.67 11.63 -6.07
CA TYR A 146 -13.30 11.30 -4.70
C TYR A 146 -14.44 11.67 -3.75
N SER A 147 -14.47 11.05 -2.56
CA SER A 147 -15.41 11.41 -1.50
C SER A 147 -14.73 11.78 -0.19
N ILE A 148 -15.15 12.92 0.36
CA ILE A 148 -14.73 13.43 1.68
C ILE A 148 -15.97 13.40 2.58
N GLU A 149 -15.91 12.69 3.71
CA GLU A 149 -16.99 12.66 4.72
C GLU A 149 -18.41 12.30 4.19
N ASN A 150 -18.49 11.48 3.15
CA ASN A 150 -19.71 11.08 2.40
C ASN A 150 -20.23 12.10 1.37
N ASP A 151 -19.55 13.22 1.16
CA ASP A 151 -19.81 14.12 0.03
C ASP A 151 -18.85 13.80 -1.12
N GLY A 152 -19.41 13.33 -2.23
CA GLY A 152 -18.66 13.05 -3.45
C GLY A 152 -18.45 14.30 -4.29
N HIS A 153 -17.24 14.48 -4.81
CA HIS A 153 -16.89 15.53 -5.76
C HIS A 153 -16.09 14.95 -6.92
N ALA A 154 -16.06 15.68 -8.03
CA ALA A 154 -15.23 15.33 -9.17
C ALA A 154 -14.54 16.57 -9.72
N ILE A 155 -13.31 16.38 -10.19
CA ILE A 155 -12.50 17.42 -10.81
C ILE A 155 -11.87 16.90 -12.10
N LEU A 156 -11.53 17.82 -13.01
CA LEU A 156 -10.83 17.46 -14.25
C LEU A 156 -9.36 17.86 -14.22
N ILE A 157 -8.46 16.88 -14.10
CA ILE A 157 -7.02 17.08 -14.19
C ILE A 157 -6.64 17.29 -15.67
N THR A 158 -5.97 18.39 -15.93
CA THR A 158 -5.60 18.87 -17.27
C THR A 158 -4.11 19.12 -17.44
N GLY A 159 -3.32 19.03 -16.37
CA GLY A 159 -1.89 19.19 -16.44
C GLY A 159 -1.14 18.50 -15.32
N ILE A 160 0.12 18.21 -15.57
CA ILE A 160 1.06 17.64 -14.61
C ILE A 160 2.43 18.29 -14.79
N ASN A 161 3.15 18.50 -13.70
CA ASN A 161 4.54 18.93 -13.69
C ASN A 161 5.30 18.04 -12.70
N ILE A 162 5.98 17.04 -13.26
CA ILE A 162 6.63 15.96 -12.50
C ILE A 162 7.86 16.47 -11.77
N ASN A 163 7.97 16.13 -10.50
CA ASN A 163 9.20 16.23 -9.72
C ASN A 163 9.88 14.86 -9.68
N GLU A 164 10.90 14.70 -10.54
CA GLU A 164 11.64 13.45 -10.74
C GLU A 164 12.30 12.89 -9.45
N ASN A 165 12.49 13.71 -8.42
CA ASN A 165 13.10 13.29 -7.17
C ASN A 165 12.07 12.90 -6.11
N ASN A 166 10.90 13.53 -6.13
CA ASN A 166 9.89 13.39 -5.10
C ASN A 166 8.47 13.43 -5.70
N PRO A 167 7.80 12.28 -5.88
CA PRO A 167 6.44 12.23 -6.44
C PRO A 167 5.43 12.96 -5.53
N GLY A 168 5.71 13.09 -4.23
CA GLY A 168 4.91 13.90 -3.31
C GLY A 168 4.93 15.40 -3.61
N GLU A 169 5.92 15.89 -4.38
CA GLU A 169 6.04 17.28 -4.83
C GLU A 169 5.63 17.49 -6.30
N THR A 170 5.19 16.43 -6.99
CA THR A 170 4.64 16.55 -8.34
C THR A 170 3.36 17.37 -8.29
N GLN A 171 3.25 18.36 -9.18
CA GLN A 171 2.12 19.28 -9.22
C GLN A 171 1.11 18.85 -10.29
N TYR A 172 -0.15 18.73 -9.88
CA TYR A 172 -1.28 18.43 -10.74
C TYR A 172 -2.10 19.69 -10.94
N THR A 173 -2.43 20.04 -12.19
CA THR A 173 -3.31 21.16 -12.53
C THR A 173 -4.69 20.62 -12.89
N TYR A 174 -5.73 21.15 -12.26
CA TYR A 174 -7.11 20.74 -12.50
C TYR A 174 -8.06 21.91 -12.69
N LEU A 175 -9.25 21.62 -13.22
CA LEU A 175 -10.38 22.53 -13.32
C LEU A 175 -11.43 22.15 -12.29
N GLU A 176 -11.84 23.11 -11.47
CA GLU A 176 -12.88 22.97 -10.46
C GLU A 176 -14.25 23.25 -11.10
N PRO A 177 -15.18 22.28 -11.20
CA PRO A 177 -16.48 22.52 -11.82
C PRO A 177 -17.38 23.47 -11.02
N ALA A 178 -17.18 23.64 -9.71
CA ALA A 178 -18.03 24.52 -8.89
C ALA A 178 -17.98 26.00 -9.32
N ASP A 179 -16.81 26.49 -9.73
CA ASP A 179 -16.59 27.89 -10.11
C ASP A 179 -15.80 28.07 -11.43
N GLY A 180 -15.37 26.97 -12.04
CA GLY A 180 -14.55 26.95 -13.24
C GLY A 180 -13.10 27.40 -13.02
N ALA A 181 -12.65 27.49 -11.76
CA ALA A 181 -11.29 27.90 -11.45
C ALA A 181 -10.29 26.83 -11.93
N GLN A 182 -9.08 27.30 -12.27
CA GLN A 182 -7.95 26.40 -12.50
C GLN A 182 -7.10 26.42 -11.23
N MET A 183 -6.93 25.24 -10.64
CA MET A 183 -6.25 25.05 -9.36
C MET A 183 -5.12 24.04 -9.50
N THR A 184 -4.34 23.87 -8.44
CA THR A 184 -3.28 22.86 -8.39
C THR A 184 -3.22 22.20 -7.02
N PHE A 185 -2.85 20.92 -6.99
CA PHE A 185 -2.47 20.19 -5.78
C PHE A 185 -1.15 19.43 -6.00
N LEU A 186 -0.50 19.04 -4.92
CA LEU A 186 0.74 18.26 -4.89
C LEU A 186 0.46 16.78 -4.64
N GLY A 187 1.37 15.89 -5.03
CA GLY A 187 1.22 14.44 -4.82
C GLY A 187 1.01 14.05 -3.35
N ASN A 188 1.63 14.75 -2.41
CA ASN A 188 1.43 14.50 -0.97
C ASN A 188 0.07 14.98 -0.44
N GLU A 189 -0.73 15.67 -1.27
CA GLU A 189 -2.08 16.10 -0.94
C GLU A 189 -3.14 15.11 -1.45
N ILE A 190 -2.77 14.08 -2.24
CA ILE A 190 -3.72 13.09 -2.79
C ILE A 190 -4.55 12.43 -1.67
N SER A 191 -3.91 12.05 -0.57
CA SER A 191 -4.58 11.42 0.58
C SER A 191 -5.61 12.32 1.27
N ASN A 192 -5.56 13.65 1.06
CA ASN A 192 -6.57 14.56 1.59
C ASN A 192 -7.91 14.44 0.83
N TYR A 193 -7.86 13.96 -0.42
CA TYR A 193 -9.03 13.79 -1.27
C TYR A 193 -9.64 12.39 -1.13
N ILE A 194 -8.81 11.35 -1.01
CA ILE A 194 -9.23 9.94 -1.04
C ILE A 194 -9.34 9.36 0.38
N GLN A 195 -10.36 9.78 1.12
CA GLN A 195 -10.60 9.29 2.49
C GLN A 195 -11.42 8.00 2.54
N THR A 196 -12.24 7.75 1.52
CA THR A 196 -13.19 6.61 1.49
C THR A 196 -12.94 5.76 0.26
N ASP A 197 -13.31 6.25 -0.92
CA ASP A 197 -12.95 5.63 -2.20
C ASP A 197 -12.68 6.76 -3.22
N GLY A 198 -12.00 6.44 -4.32
CA GLY A 198 -11.80 7.37 -5.41
C GLY A 198 -11.78 6.68 -6.77
N GLU A 199 -12.04 7.42 -7.82
CA GLU A 199 -12.05 6.91 -9.19
C GLU A 199 -11.27 7.82 -10.13
N LEU A 200 -10.49 7.23 -11.02
CA LEU A 200 -9.86 7.95 -12.12
C LEU A 200 -10.38 7.43 -13.46
N VAL A 201 -10.70 8.35 -14.36
CA VAL A 201 -11.03 8.05 -15.76
C VAL A 201 -10.08 8.81 -16.67
N GLY A 202 -9.20 8.06 -17.33
CA GLY A 202 -8.09 8.55 -18.16
C GLY A 202 -7.78 7.55 -19.29
N PHE A 203 -6.66 7.72 -19.98
CA PHE A 203 -6.27 6.82 -21.08
C PHE A 203 -5.89 5.42 -20.59
N GLY A 204 -6.30 4.39 -21.33
CA GLY A 204 -5.77 3.04 -21.20
C GLY A 204 -6.70 2.08 -20.45
N GLU A 205 -6.16 0.90 -20.13
CA GLU A 205 -6.84 -0.09 -19.28
C GLU A 205 -6.55 0.19 -17.80
N GLU A 206 -7.29 -0.49 -16.93
CA GLU A 206 -7.19 -0.40 -15.48
C GLU A 206 -5.75 -0.73 -15.04
N SER A 207 -4.97 0.29 -14.70
CA SER A 207 -3.69 0.11 -14.02
C SER A 207 -3.92 -0.53 -12.66
N ASP A 208 -2.97 -1.36 -12.24
CA ASP A 208 -3.05 -2.10 -10.98
C ASP A 208 -2.85 -1.15 -9.78
N PHE A 209 -3.94 -0.52 -9.34
CA PHE A 209 -4.03 0.27 -8.10
C PHE A 209 -4.37 -0.62 -6.89
N ASN A 210 -4.09 -1.93 -6.96
CA ASN A 210 -4.30 -2.81 -5.81
C ASN A 210 -3.39 -2.42 -4.64
N LYS A 211 -3.86 -2.72 -3.42
CA LYS A 211 -3.10 -2.49 -2.19
C LYS A 211 -1.75 -3.22 -2.25
N ASP A 212 -0.69 -2.49 -1.92
CA ASP A 212 0.65 -3.06 -1.85
C ASP A 212 0.80 -4.04 -0.66
N ALA A 213 1.82 -4.91 -0.74
CA ALA A 213 2.28 -5.64 0.43
C ALA A 213 3.23 -4.76 1.25
N LEU A 214 2.99 -4.65 2.56
CA LEU A 214 3.95 -4.06 3.47
C LEU A 214 5.15 -5.01 3.58
N GLN A 215 6.29 -4.61 3.02
CA GLN A 215 7.53 -5.38 3.08
C GLN A 215 8.38 -4.93 4.25
N ILE A 216 8.73 -5.86 5.13
CA ILE A 216 9.73 -5.63 6.17
C ILE A 216 11.01 -6.34 5.78
N ALA A 217 12.08 -5.57 5.62
CA ALA A 217 13.41 -6.16 5.53
C ALA A 217 13.93 -6.45 6.95
N ILE A 218 14.42 -7.67 7.11
CA ILE A 218 14.99 -8.16 8.36
C ILE A 218 16.51 -7.98 8.24
N GLU A 219 17.15 -7.45 9.28
CA GLU A 219 18.60 -7.49 9.33
C GLU A 219 19.10 -8.94 9.42
N ASN A 220 20.12 -9.27 8.64
CA ASN A 220 20.65 -10.62 8.57
C ASN A 220 21.18 -11.07 9.93
N GLU A 221 20.42 -11.91 10.60
CA GLU A 221 20.86 -12.61 11.78
C GLU A 221 20.77 -14.12 11.53
N LYS A 222 21.82 -14.86 11.91
CA LYS A 222 21.74 -16.32 11.95
C LYS A 222 21.49 -16.70 13.40
N ILE A 223 20.29 -17.21 13.67
CA ILE A 223 19.87 -17.63 15.00
C ILE A 223 19.68 -19.13 14.98
N ASP A 224 20.63 -19.82 15.61
CA ASP A 224 20.59 -21.26 15.76
C ASP A 224 20.06 -21.61 17.16
N LYS A 225 18.96 -22.37 17.20
CA LYS A 225 18.45 -23.00 18.42
C LYS A 225 18.55 -24.50 18.27
N ASN A 226 19.57 -25.06 18.89
CA ASN A 226 19.73 -26.50 19.06
C ASN A 226 19.02 -26.97 20.34
N ASP A 227 18.52 -28.20 20.32
CA ASP A 227 17.96 -28.96 21.45
C ASP A 227 16.63 -28.45 22.02
N ILE A 228 15.69 -28.11 21.13
CA ILE A 228 14.29 -27.85 21.51
C ILE A 228 13.52 -29.17 21.47
N SER A 229 13.16 -29.71 22.63
CA SER A 229 12.38 -30.96 22.77
C SER A 229 11.41 -30.90 23.96
N ASP A 230 10.72 -29.79 24.13
CA ASP A 230 9.82 -29.53 25.27
C ASP A 230 8.40 -29.15 24.84
N ASN A 231 8.10 -29.20 23.53
CA ASN A 231 6.81 -28.77 22.95
C ASN A 231 6.50 -27.27 23.23
N GLU A 232 7.51 -26.48 23.61
CA GLU A 232 7.35 -25.05 23.82
C GLU A 232 7.74 -24.26 22.58
N ASN A 233 7.11 -23.08 22.42
CA ASN A 233 7.49 -22.10 21.41
C ASN A 233 8.62 -21.24 21.97
N HIS A 234 9.83 -21.42 21.44
CA HIS A 234 10.99 -20.63 21.83
C HIS A 234 11.07 -19.38 20.96
N GLU A 235 11.01 -18.21 21.58
CA GLU A 235 11.25 -16.94 20.88
C GLU A 235 12.69 -16.91 20.38
N VAL A 236 12.85 -16.69 19.09
CA VAL A 236 14.16 -16.61 18.43
C VAL A 236 14.43 -15.24 17.85
N VAL A 237 13.39 -14.56 17.36
CA VAL A 237 13.50 -13.25 16.73
C VAL A 237 12.36 -12.39 17.23
N ARG A 238 12.69 -11.13 17.53
CA ARG A 238 11.72 -10.08 17.76
C ARG A 238 12.11 -8.86 16.94
N ILE A 239 11.29 -8.55 15.94
CA ILE A 239 11.44 -7.37 15.10
C ILE A 239 10.41 -6.35 15.58
N GLN A 240 10.85 -5.12 15.81
CA GLN A 240 9.96 -4.01 16.14
C GLN A 240 10.13 -2.91 15.10
N LEU A 241 9.01 -2.47 14.54
CA LEU A 241 8.95 -1.44 13.52
C LEU A 241 7.99 -0.34 13.96
N ASP A 242 8.47 0.90 13.87
CA ASP A 242 7.62 2.08 14.00
C ASP A 242 6.93 2.33 12.66
N LEU A 243 5.67 1.90 12.56
CA LEU A 243 4.85 2.07 11.36
C LEU A 243 4.51 3.53 11.14
N THR A 244 4.27 4.29 12.20
CA THR A 244 3.99 5.73 12.07
C THR A 244 5.18 6.47 11.48
N ALA A 245 6.40 6.18 11.95
CA ALA A 245 7.59 6.83 11.40
C ALA A 245 7.86 6.44 9.94
N THR A 246 7.46 5.24 9.52
CA THR A 246 7.82 4.69 8.20
C THR A 246 6.72 4.90 7.14
N THR A 247 5.46 4.79 7.52
CA THR A 247 4.32 4.87 6.60
C THR A 247 3.39 6.04 6.90
N SER A 248 3.65 6.83 7.95
CA SER A 248 2.76 7.87 8.47
C SER A 248 1.39 7.36 8.98
N ALA A 249 1.16 6.04 8.99
CA ALA A 249 -0.05 5.46 9.53
C ALA A 249 0.00 5.52 11.07
N THR A 250 -1.04 6.09 11.67
CA THR A 250 -1.19 6.20 13.12
C THR A 250 -2.19 5.20 13.68
N THR A 251 -2.94 4.47 12.85
CA THR A 251 -3.91 3.47 13.31
C THR A 251 -3.88 2.17 12.52
N THR A 252 -4.42 1.10 13.11
CA THR A 252 -4.53 -0.21 12.45
C THR A 252 -5.48 -0.18 11.26
N SER A 253 -6.55 0.62 11.31
CA SER A 253 -7.47 0.81 10.18
C SER A 253 -6.73 1.35 8.95
N GLN A 254 -5.90 2.38 9.13
CA GLN A 254 -5.09 2.94 8.03
C GLN A 254 -4.14 1.90 7.42
N ILE A 255 -3.51 1.05 8.24
CA ILE A 255 -2.64 -0.03 7.73
C ILE A 255 -3.42 -1.02 6.88
N ARG A 256 -4.58 -1.50 7.36
CA ARG A 256 -5.43 -2.43 6.59
C ARG A 256 -5.93 -1.79 5.30
N ASP A 257 -6.25 -0.50 5.34
CA ASP A 257 -6.83 0.20 4.21
C ASP A 257 -5.75 0.51 3.14
N THR A 258 -4.50 0.72 3.56
CA THR A 258 -3.35 0.98 2.67
C THR A 258 -2.71 -0.31 2.13
N TYR A 259 -2.53 -1.33 2.98
CA TYR A 259 -1.76 -2.53 2.65
C TYR A 259 -2.63 -3.78 2.69
N GLN A 260 -2.37 -4.72 1.77
CA GLN A 260 -3.08 -6.01 1.75
C GLN A 260 -2.56 -6.97 2.83
N LYS A 261 -1.24 -7.07 2.92
CA LYS A 261 -0.55 -8.06 3.75
C LYS A 261 0.82 -7.58 4.19
N LEU A 262 1.28 -8.10 5.30
CA LEU A 262 2.67 -8.05 5.73
C LEU A 262 3.45 -9.17 5.03
N THR A 263 4.64 -8.88 4.53
CA THR A 263 5.60 -9.87 4.04
C THR A 263 6.99 -9.56 4.59
N LEU A 264 7.81 -10.61 4.72
CA LEU A 264 9.21 -10.48 5.08
C LEU A 264 10.06 -10.62 3.83
N ASN A 265 10.92 -9.63 3.57
CA ASN A 265 11.89 -9.75 2.50
C ASN A 265 12.96 -10.77 2.90
N GLU A 266 13.23 -11.72 2.01
CA GLU A 266 14.33 -12.69 2.14
C GLU A 266 14.25 -13.59 3.39
N PHE A 267 13.02 -13.89 3.85
CA PHE A 267 12.80 -14.87 4.91
C PHE A 267 13.35 -16.24 4.50
N ASN A 268 14.16 -16.87 5.36
CA ASN A 268 14.61 -18.23 5.16
C ASN A 268 14.69 -18.96 6.51
N GLY A 269 13.92 -20.04 6.63
CA GLY A 269 13.94 -20.92 7.77
C GLY A 269 14.23 -22.35 7.38
N GLU A 270 14.93 -23.07 8.25
CA GLU A 270 15.24 -24.48 8.05
C GLU A 270 14.82 -25.30 9.27
N ILE A 271 14.00 -26.33 9.04
CA ILE A 271 13.66 -27.34 10.05
C ILE A 271 14.49 -28.57 9.73
N TYR A 272 15.45 -28.90 10.59
CA TYR A 272 16.24 -30.13 10.44
C TYR A 272 15.55 -31.28 11.18
N LEU A 273 15.32 -32.36 10.46
CA LEU A 273 14.90 -33.65 11.00
C LEU A 273 16.06 -34.66 10.82
N PHE A 274 15.86 -35.92 11.24
CA PHE A 274 16.95 -36.90 11.25
C PHE A 274 17.41 -37.29 9.85
N THR A 275 16.48 -37.47 8.91
CA THR A 275 16.83 -37.94 7.56
C THR A 275 16.77 -36.87 6.47
N TRP A 276 16.17 -35.71 6.77
CA TRP A 276 16.00 -34.65 5.79
C TRP A 276 15.82 -33.28 6.47
N LYS A 277 15.82 -32.21 5.67
CA LYS A 277 15.50 -30.85 6.14
C LYS A 277 14.38 -30.25 5.30
N LYS A 278 13.51 -29.49 5.96
CA LYS A 278 12.50 -28.64 5.33
C LYS A 278 13.03 -27.22 5.24
N ILE A 279 12.89 -26.59 4.08
CA ILE A 279 13.25 -25.18 3.87
C ILE A 279 11.97 -24.40 3.65
N VAL A 280 11.84 -23.25 4.31
CA VAL A 280 10.78 -22.27 4.11
C VAL A 280 11.41 -20.95 3.66
N THR A 281 10.83 -20.30 2.65
CA THR A 281 11.43 -19.10 2.02
C THR A 281 10.49 -17.91 1.96
N ASP A 282 9.28 -18.05 2.51
CA ASP A 282 8.23 -17.05 2.44
C ASP A 282 7.47 -16.95 3.76
N PHE A 283 7.04 -15.73 4.07
CA PHE A 283 6.11 -15.44 5.14
C PHE A 283 5.16 -14.35 4.65
N SER A 284 3.86 -14.54 4.89
CA SER A 284 2.87 -13.51 4.67
C SER A 284 1.77 -13.54 5.73
N PHE A 285 1.30 -12.36 6.13
CA PHE A 285 0.18 -12.18 7.04
C PHE A 285 -0.81 -11.17 6.46
N ASN A 286 -2.04 -11.60 6.16
CA ASN A 286 -3.07 -10.73 5.58
C ASN A 286 -3.67 -9.79 6.63
N PHE A 287 -3.88 -8.53 6.26
CA PHE A 287 -4.43 -7.51 7.17
C PHE A 287 -5.96 -7.49 7.23
N ASP A 288 -6.66 -8.30 6.43
CA ASP A 288 -8.13 -8.34 6.36
C ASP A 288 -8.82 -8.58 7.72
N HIS A 289 -8.12 -9.23 8.66
CA HIS A 289 -8.63 -9.54 10.00
C HIS A 289 -8.15 -8.56 11.08
N LEU A 290 -7.44 -7.50 10.70
CA LEU A 290 -6.95 -6.51 11.64
C LEU A 290 -8.15 -5.68 12.17
N PRO A 291 -8.37 -5.64 13.49
CA PRO A 291 -9.46 -4.86 14.08
C PRO A 291 -9.21 -3.34 13.95
N ASN A 292 -10.30 -2.58 13.89
CA ASN A 292 -10.26 -1.13 13.77
C ASN A 292 -9.74 -0.46 15.04
N ASP A 293 -8.73 0.39 14.86
CA ASP A 293 -8.28 1.43 15.80
C ASP A 293 -8.12 0.97 17.25
N ILE A 294 -7.48 -0.18 17.47
CA ILE A 294 -7.23 -0.69 18.81
C ILE A 294 -5.84 -0.32 19.34
N ASP A 295 -5.78 0.02 20.63
CA ASP A 295 -4.54 0.43 21.29
C ASP A 295 -3.46 -0.65 21.26
N LYS A 296 -3.89 -1.91 21.40
CA LYS A 296 -3.03 -3.09 21.30
C LYS A 296 -3.80 -4.28 20.76
N TRP A 297 -3.23 -4.90 19.75
CA TRP A 297 -3.66 -6.16 19.17
C TRP A 297 -2.56 -7.20 19.23
N VAL A 298 -2.92 -8.47 19.45
CA VAL A 298 -2.00 -9.60 19.39
C VAL A 298 -2.66 -10.67 18.54
N SER A 299 -2.00 -11.11 17.47
CA SER A 299 -2.48 -12.21 16.65
C SER A 299 -2.45 -13.52 17.43
N PRO A 300 -3.30 -14.50 17.07
CA PRO A 300 -3.00 -15.90 17.34
C PRO A 300 -1.60 -16.25 16.81
N LEU A 301 -1.00 -17.32 17.34
CA LEU A 301 0.20 -17.89 16.73
C LEU A 301 -0.15 -18.38 15.32
N ILE A 302 0.64 -17.93 14.35
CA ILE A 302 0.50 -18.24 12.93
C ILE A 302 1.55 -19.30 12.62
N GLU A 303 1.13 -20.52 12.31
CA GLU A 303 2.06 -21.54 11.80
C GLU A 303 2.55 -21.13 10.42
N ILE A 304 3.87 -21.04 10.25
CA ILE A 304 4.51 -20.73 8.98
C ILE A 304 4.78 -22.04 8.24
N GLU A 305 5.39 -23.00 8.92
CA GLU A 305 5.71 -24.31 8.37
C GLU A 305 5.88 -25.33 9.51
N SER A 306 5.54 -26.58 9.23
CA SER A 306 5.72 -27.72 10.12
C SER A 306 6.30 -28.92 9.37
N ALA A 307 7.06 -29.75 10.08
CA ALA A 307 7.70 -30.92 9.51
C ALA A 307 7.69 -32.08 10.51
N ILE A 308 7.25 -33.24 10.03
CA ILE A 308 7.09 -34.44 10.85
C ILE A 308 7.93 -35.57 10.26
N GLU A 309 8.62 -36.31 11.12
CA GLU A 309 9.34 -37.54 10.77
C GLU A 309 9.01 -38.68 11.75
N GLU A 310 8.84 -39.88 11.20
CA GLU A 310 8.66 -41.12 11.96
C GLU A 310 9.87 -42.03 11.70
N ILE A 311 10.69 -42.27 12.73
CA ILE A 311 11.88 -43.13 12.62
C ILE A 311 12.08 -43.99 13.86
N GLY A 312 12.27 -45.30 13.67
CA GLY A 312 12.61 -46.21 14.77
C GLY A 312 11.57 -46.27 15.91
N GLY A 313 10.30 -45.96 15.63
CA GLY A 313 9.25 -45.86 16.65
C GLY A 313 9.25 -44.55 17.45
N ALA A 314 9.94 -43.52 16.95
CA ALA A 314 9.87 -42.16 17.44
C ALA A 314 9.13 -41.27 16.43
N HIS A 315 8.20 -40.47 16.94
CA HIS A 315 7.54 -39.39 16.23
C HIS A 315 8.24 -38.08 16.59
N ILE A 316 8.73 -37.37 15.58
CA ILE A 316 9.42 -36.09 15.71
C ILE A 316 8.62 -35.05 14.95
N ASP A 317 8.34 -33.94 15.61
CA ASP A 317 7.62 -32.81 15.05
C ASP A 317 8.42 -31.54 15.34
N GLY A 318 8.55 -30.68 14.33
CA GLY A 318 9.21 -29.39 14.42
C GLY A 318 8.46 -28.36 13.60
N HIS A 319 8.37 -27.14 14.10
CA HIS A 319 7.61 -26.08 13.47
C HIS A 319 8.28 -24.72 13.61
N ILE A 320 7.94 -23.84 12.67
CA ILE A 320 8.25 -22.42 12.70
C ILE A 320 6.91 -21.68 12.74
N SER A 321 6.74 -20.76 13.69
CA SER A 321 5.53 -19.97 13.81
C SER A 321 5.85 -18.49 14.06
N ALA A 322 4.85 -17.63 13.90
CA ALA A 322 4.99 -16.20 14.14
C ALA A 322 3.82 -15.66 14.97
N GLN A 323 4.09 -14.57 15.69
CA GLN A 323 3.08 -13.73 16.31
C GLN A 323 3.27 -12.30 15.85
N VAL A 324 2.18 -11.68 15.42
CA VAL A 324 2.13 -10.29 14.99
C VAL A 324 1.40 -9.48 16.05
N ILE A 325 2.03 -8.40 16.50
CA ILE A 325 1.49 -7.52 17.54
C ILE A 325 1.46 -6.10 16.99
N PHE A 326 0.32 -5.44 17.08
CA PHE A 326 0.20 -4.01 16.86
C PHE A 326 -0.01 -3.33 18.21
N SER A 327 0.67 -2.22 18.47
CA SER A 327 0.49 -1.47 19.70
C SER A 327 0.91 -0.03 19.56
N HIS A 328 0.27 0.87 20.29
CA HIS A 328 0.73 2.26 20.36
C HIS A 328 1.84 2.42 21.40
N SER A 329 2.87 3.18 21.04
CA SER A 329 3.89 3.66 21.98
C SER A 329 3.34 4.79 22.87
N SER A 330 4.11 5.21 23.88
CA SER A 330 3.74 6.32 24.76
C SER A 330 3.63 7.67 24.05
N ILE A 331 4.19 7.81 22.84
CA ILE A 331 4.07 8.99 21.98
C ILE A 331 3.02 8.81 20.87
N ASN A 332 2.14 7.81 21.02
CA ASN A 332 1.06 7.49 20.08
C ASN A 332 1.53 7.09 18.67
N HIS A 333 2.75 6.56 18.55
CA HIS A 333 3.18 5.90 17.31
C HIS A 333 2.65 4.47 17.27
N LEU A 334 2.13 4.05 16.12
CA LEU A 334 1.75 2.68 15.85
C LEU A 334 3.02 1.83 15.64
N ILE A 335 3.21 0.84 16.50
CA ILE A 335 4.34 -0.08 16.49
C ILE A 335 3.85 -1.45 16.05
N LEU A 336 4.53 -2.04 15.07
CA LEU A 336 4.41 -3.44 14.68
C LEU A 336 5.54 -4.24 15.32
N THR A 337 5.21 -5.23 16.15
CA THR A 337 6.16 -6.22 16.64
C THR A 337 5.86 -7.57 15.99
N LEU A 338 6.84 -8.12 15.28
CA LEU A 338 6.80 -9.48 14.76
C LEU A 338 7.73 -10.35 15.61
N ILE A 339 7.19 -11.42 16.16
CA ILE A 339 7.95 -12.40 16.92
C ILE A 339 7.94 -13.71 16.15
N ILE A 340 9.11 -14.26 15.86
CA ILE A 340 9.23 -15.61 15.30
C ILE A 340 9.53 -16.58 16.44
N TYR A 341 8.89 -17.73 16.38
CA TYR A 341 9.08 -18.84 17.29
C TYR A 341 9.50 -20.07 16.52
N VAL A 342 10.31 -20.91 17.18
CA VAL A 342 10.55 -22.28 16.73
C VAL A 342 10.25 -23.22 17.89
N GLY A 343 9.71 -24.38 17.57
CA GLY A 343 9.34 -25.37 18.55
C GLY A 343 9.54 -26.77 18.00
N GLY A 344 9.76 -27.72 18.90
CA GLY A 344 10.02 -29.10 18.55
C GLY A 344 9.67 -30.04 19.68
N GLN A 345 9.19 -31.22 19.31
CA GLN A 345 8.87 -32.29 20.24
C GLN A 345 9.21 -33.65 19.62
N CYS A 346 9.65 -34.56 20.48
CA CYS A 346 9.80 -35.95 20.11
C CYS A 346 9.22 -36.86 21.18
N TRP A 347 8.46 -37.86 20.77
CA TRP A 347 7.97 -38.90 21.67
C TRP A 347 8.06 -40.27 21.01
N LEU A 348 8.19 -41.30 21.86
CA LEU A 348 8.20 -42.69 21.41
C LEU A 348 6.75 -43.16 21.21
N THR A 349 6.48 -43.72 20.03
CA THR A 349 5.21 -44.38 19.70
C THR A 349 5.24 -45.88 20.08
N GLY A 350 6.34 -46.38 20.67
CA GLY A 350 6.46 -47.76 21.18
C GLY A 350 7.60 -48.00 22.20
N ASN A 351 7.66 -49.22 22.76
CA ASN A 351 8.69 -49.63 23.73
C ASN A 351 10.03 -49.92 23.04
N TRP A 352 10.85 -48.89 22.81
CA TRP A 352 12.23 -49.02 22.33
C TRP A 352 13.20 -48.22 23.21
N PRO A 353 14.46 -48.69 23.40
CA PRO A 353 15.40 -48.03 24.27
C PRO A 353 16.03 -46.80 23.60
N HIS A 354 15.93 -45.67 24.29
CA HIS A 354 16.82 -44.51 24.25
C HIS A 354 17.44 -44.13 22.89
N ILE A 355 16.72 -43.30 22.13
CA ILE A 355 17.33 -42.43 21.11
C ILE A 355 17.70 -41.12 21.82
N TRP A 356 18.97 -40.73 21.75
CA TRP A 356 19.46 -39.42 22.16
C TRP A 356 19.24 -38.44 21.00
N PHE A 357 18.65 -37.27 21.26
CA PHE A 357 18.21 -36.33 20.22
C PHE A 357 19.25 -35.24 19.94
N MET A 358 19.42 -34.91 18.65
CA MET A 358 19.81 -33.57 18.19
C MET A 358 18.55 -32.96 17.58
N THR A 359 18.08 -31.82 18.08
CA THR A 359 17.06 -31.01 17.40
C THR A 359 17.66 -29.66 17.06
N GLY A 360 18.37 -29.57 15.92
CA GLY A 360 18.90 -28.29 15.44
C GLY A 360 17.85 -27.55 14.63
N GLN A 361 17.26 -26.49 15.17
CA GLN A 361 16.45 -25.54 14.40
C GLN A 361 17.31 -24.33 14.07
N ILE A 362 17.77 -24.27 12.82
CA ILE A 362 18.58 -23.16 12.34
C ILE A 362 17.64 -22.21 11.58
N LEU A 363 17.39 -21.05 12.16
CA LEU A 363 16.86 -19.92 11.41
C LEU A 363 18.04 -19.09 10.92
N SER A 364 18.04 -18.75 9.64
CA SER A 364 19.10 -17.94 9.08
C SER A 364 18.57 -16.96 8.06
N PHE A 365 18.64 -15.67 8.39
CA PHE A 365 18.28 -14.59 7.47
C PHE A 365 19.51 -14.25 6.62
N TYR A 366 19.38 -14.35 5.29
CA TYR A 366 20.47 -14.03 4.37
C TYR A 366 20.01 -12.98 3.37
N LYS A 367 20.86 -11.97 3.15
CA LYS A 367 20.85 -11.11 1.97
C LYS A 367 21.68 -11.79 0.89
N LYS A 368 21.15 -11.91 -0.33
CA LYS A 368 21.94 -12.37 -1.48
C LYS A 368 22.96 -11.33 -1.93
#